data_AF-A0A936WF35-F1
#
_entry.id   AF-A0A936WF35-F1
#
_cell.length_a   1.000
_cell.length_b   1.000
_cell.length_c   1.000
_cell.angle_alpha   90.00
_cell.angle_beta   90.00
_cell.angle_gamma   90.00
#
_symmetry.space_group_name_H-M   'P 1'
#
loop_
_entity.id
_entity.type
_entity.pdbx_description
1 polymer ?
#
loop_
_entity_poly.entity_id
_entity_poly.type
_entity_poly.pdbx_seq_one_letter_code
_entity_poly.pdbx_strand_id
1 'polypeptide(L)'
;MMPTDKLAAVLWEADRHLNTLTEALAEWNVSPTITLQALESDRALVRIVDQLLFRFIKLQDTVGERLIPATLANLREPFEDWPMRDRLNRLEKLGYLDVENWLAWREVRNRLAHEYPDQPEVRFAALMAAIEAAKALATLYRNWRARLETSPGGAE
;
A
#
# COMPACT_ATOMS: atom_id res chain seq x y z
N MET A 1 3.31 8.04 -25.15
CA MET A 1 4.03 7.32 -24.09
C MET A 1 3.52 5.89 -24.08
N MET A 2 4.40 4.92 -24.34
CA MET A 2 4.04 3.52 -24.51
C MET A 2 3.58 2.91 -23.17
N PRO A 3 2.80 1.81 -23.16
CA PRO A 3 2.38 1.14 -21.91
C PRO A 3 3.54 0.81 -20.97
N THR A 4 4.68 0.40 -21.54
CA THR A 4 5.93 0.10 -20.81
C THR A 4 6.49 1.33 -20.09
N ASP A 5 6.43 2.51 -20.71
CA ASP A 5 6.89 3.77 -20.10
C ASP A 5 6.00 4.15 -18.91
N LYS A 6 4.68 3.93 -19.01
CA LYS A 6 3.73 4.19 -17.92
C LYS A 6 3.98 3.26 -16.74
N LEU A 7 4.19 1.97 -17.00
CA LEU A 7 4.50 1.01 -15.95
C LEU A 7 5.81 1.39 -15.24
N ALA A 8 6.87 1.69 -15.98
CA ALA A 8 8.15 2.10 -15.41
C ALA A 8 8.04 3.35 -14.52
N ALA A 9 7.28 4.36 -14.94
CA ALA A 9 7.08 5.58 -14.16
C ALA A 9 6.33 5.32 -12.84
N VAL A 10 5.27 4.51 -12.87
CA VAL A 10 4.49 4.16 -11.67
C VAL A 10 5.31 3.31 -10.71
N LEU A 11 6.09 2.37 -11.25
CA LEU A 11 7.01 1.54 -10.48
C LEU A 11 8.09 2.37 -9.77
N TRP A 12 8.67 3.35 -10.48
CA TRP A 12 9.65 4.26 -9.88
C TRP A 12 9.07 5.03 -8.69
N GLU A 13 7.82 5.50 -8.79
CA GLU A 13 7.16 6.20 -7.68
C GLU A 13 6.80 5.28 -6.51
N ALA A 14 6.22 4.11 -6.81
CA ALA A 14 5.85 3.13 -5.81
C ALA A 14 7.08 2.62 -5.04
N ASP A 15 8.23 2.42 -5.71
CA ASP A 15 9.49 2.05 -5.05
C ASP A 15 9.94 3.08 -4.04
N ARG A 16 9.84 4.37 -4.36
CA ARG A 16 10.22 5.44 -3.43
C ARG A 16 9.32 5.43 -2.20
N HIS A 17 8.02 5.20 -2.38
CA HIS A 17 7.11 5.07 -1.24
C HIS A 17 7.40 3.83 -0.41
N LEU A 18 7.66 2.69 -1.06
CA LEU A 18 8.03 1.45 -0.39
C LEU A 18 9.32 1.60 0.42
N ASN A 19 10.36 2.23 -0.14
CA ASN A 19 11.66 2.36 0.52
C ASN A 19 11.53 3.16 1.82
N THR A 20 10.96 4.37 1.76
CA THR A 20 10.73 5.18 2.96
C THR A 20 9.77 4.51 3.94
N LEU A 21 8.74 3.80 3.46
CA LEU A 21 7.85 3.04 4.33
C LEU A 21 8.60 1.91 5.06
N THR A 22 9.51 1.23 4.37
CA THR A 22 10.30 0.13 4.92
C THR A 22 11.26 0.62 6.01
N GLU A 23 11.90 1.77 5.79
CA GLU A 23 12.76 2.43 6.78
C GLU A 23 11.95 2.79 8.04
N ALA A 24 10.82 3.49 7.88
CA ALA A 24 9.96 3.88 9.00
C ALA A 24 9.39 2.66 9.75
N LEU A 25 9.06 1.57 9.05
CA LEU A 25 8.63 0.32 9.67
C LEU A 25 9.75 -0.35 10.46
N ALA A 26 10.99 -0.30 9.99
CA ALA A 26 12.14 -0.83 10.70
C ALA A 26 12.38 -0.04 11.99
N GLU A 27 12.36 1.30 11.92
CA GLU A 27 12.48 2.18 13.09
C GLU A 27 11.36 1.94 14.11
N TRP A 28 10.11 1.83 13.66
CA TRP A 28 8.97 1.51 14.52
C TRP A 28 9.14 0.18 15.27
N ASN A 29 9.66 -0.86 14.60
CA ASN A 29 9.83 -2.18 15.21
C ASN A 29 10.96 -2.23 16.27
N VAL A 30 11.88 -1.27 16.29
CA VAL A 30 12.95 -1.20 17.31
C VAL A 30 12.39 -0.81 18.68
N SER A 31 11.42 0.10 18.70
CA SER A 31 10.81 0.58 19.95
C SER A 31 9.31 0.84 19.76
N PRO A 32 8.50 -0.21 19.57
CA PRO A 32 7.06 -0.05 19.44
C PRO A 32 6.49 0.41 20.79
N THR A 33 5.50 1.30 20.73
CA THR A 33 4.76 1.69 21.93
C THR A 33 3.49 0.86 22.11
N ILE A 34 2.99 0.81 23.34
CA ILE A 34 1.79 0.05 23.72
C ILE A 34 0.57 0.92 24.04
N THR A 35 0.73 2.24 24.11
CA THR A 35 -0.37 3.19 24.34
C THR A 35 -0.24 4.46 23.51
N LEU A 36 -1.37 5.09 23.21
CA LEU A 36 -1.41 6.37 22.50
C LEU A 36 -0.69 7.48 23.27
N GLN A 37 -0.85 7.54 24.59
CA GLN A 37 -0.19 8.55 25.42
C GLN A 37 1.34 8.47 25.32
N ALA A 38 1.90 7.26 25.35
CA ALA A 38 3.34 7.07 25.23
C ALA A 38 3.83 7.42 23.82
N LEU A 39 3.03 7.16 22.78
CA LEU A 39 3.32 7.63 21.42
C LEU A 39 3.34 9.15 21.33
N GLU A 40 2.27 9.82 21.78
CA GLU A 40 2.09 11.27 21.64
C GLU A 40 3.09 12.07 22.49
N SER A 41 3.62 11.47 23.56
CA SER A 41 4.64 12.07 24.42
C SER A 41 6.05 12.01 23.83
N ASP A 42 6.29 11.19 22.80
CA ASP A 42 7.59 11.06 22.14
C ASP A 42 7.53 11.65 20.72
N ARG A 43 8.18 12.82 20.55
CA ARG A 43 8.22 13.52 19.26
C ARG A 43 8.93 12.73 18.16
N ALA A 44 9.84 11.82 18.48
CA ALA A 44 10.48 10.98 17.49
C ALA A 44 9.52 9.88 17.02
N LEU A 45 8.82 9.21 17.93
CA LEU A 45 7.80 8.21 17.58
C LEU A 45 6.66 8.81 16.76
N VAL A 46 6.17 10.00 17.13
CA VAL A 46 5.15 10.72 16.34
C VAL A 46 5.61 10.92 14.90
N ARG A 47 6.85 11.38 14.69
CA ARG A 47 7.40 11.60 13.33
C ARG A 47 7.52 10.31 12.52
N ILE A 48 7.96 9.21 13.16
CA ILE A 48 8.06 7.89 12.52
C ILE A 48 6.67 7.45 12.06
N VAL A 49 5.68 7.58 12.93
CA VAL A 49 4.30 7.16 12.66
C VAL A 49 3.66 8.02 11.57
N ASP A 50 3.82 9.34 11.62
CA ASP A 50 3.35 10.24 10.57
C ASP A 50 3.96 9.87 9.21
N GLN A 51 5.27 9.58 9.19
CA GLN A 51 5.96 9.17 7.98
C GLN A 51 5.42 7.84 7.45
N LEU A 52 5.18 6.88 8.34
CA LEU A 52 4.65 5.56 8.02
C LEU A 52 3.23 5.66 7.43
N LEU A 53 2.32 6.36 8.11
CA LEU A 53 0.94 6.55 7.65
C LEU A 53 0.90 7.27 6.30
N PHE A 54 1.71 8.33 6.15
CA PHE A 54 1.79 9.05 4.89
C PHE A 54 2.24 8.15 3.74
N ARG A 55 3.29 7.34 3.94
CA ARG A 55 3.80 6.44 2.89
C ARG A 55 2.87 5.27 2.64
N PHE A 56 2.18 4.76 3.65
CA PHE A 56 1.13 3.76 3.49
C PHE A 56 0.02 4.27 2.57
N ILE A 57 -0.54 5.45 2.85
CA ILE A 57 -1.58 6.08 2.01
C ILE A 57 -1.07 6.25 0.57
N LYS A 58 0.11 6.86 0.41
CA LYS A 58 0.67 7.13 -0.92
C LYS A 58 1.01 5.87 -1.72
N LEU A 59 1.51 4.83 -1.07
CA LEU A 59 1.74 3.54 -1.73
C LEU A 59 0.39 2.91 -2.14
N GLN A 60 -0.61 2.90 -1.27
CA GLN A 60 -1.93 2.33 -1.58
C GLN A 60 -2.61 3.07 -2.73
N ASP A 61 -2.57 4.40 -2.74
CA ASP A 61 -3.12 5.24 -3.81
C ASP A 61 -2.40 4.94 -5.14
N THR A 62 -1.06 4.90 -5.11
CA THR A 62 -0.25 4.61 -6.31
C THR A 62 -0.55 3.22 -6.87
N VAL A 63 -0.65 2.22 -6.00
CA VAL A 63 -0.99 0.85 -6.41
C VAL A 63 -2.41 0.82 -7.01
N GLY A 64 -3.38 1.37 -6.30
CA GLY A 64 -4.79 1.30 -6.68
C GLY A 64 -5.15 2.07 -7.94
N GLU A 65 -4.65 3.29 -8.06
CA GLU A 65 -5.06 4.21 -9.13
C GLU A 65 -4.23 4.01 -10.41
N ARG A 66 -2.97 3.55 -10.27
CA ARG A 66 -2.01 3.58 -11.39
C ARG A 66 -1.33 2.25 -11.64
N LEU A 67 -0.89 1.52 -10.60
CA LEU A 67 -0.21 0.24 -10.82
C LEU A 67 -1.16 -0.84 -11.33
N ILE A 68 -2.39 -0.91 -10.79
CA ILE A 68 -3.44 -1.82 -11.27
C ILE A 68 -3.65 -1.68 -12.80
N PRO A 69 -4.03 -0.50 -13.32
CA PRO A 69 -4.25 -0.35 -14.76
C PRO A 69 -2.95 -0.49 -15.58
N ALA A 70 -1.80 -0.03 -15.07
CA ALA A 70 -0.53 -0.20 -15.78
C ALA A 70 -0.11 -1.67 -15.89
N THR A 71 -0.36 -2.47 -14.84
CA THR A 71 -0.08 -3.91 -14.84
C THR A 71 -0.99 -4.63 -15.84
N LEU A 72 -2.29 -4.36 -15.81
CA LEU A 72 -3.24 -4.98 -16.76
C LEU A 72 -2.90 -4.61 -18.22
N ALA A 73 -2.54 -3.36 -18.48
CA ALA A 73 -2.09 -2.93 -19.81
C ALA A 73 -0.81 -3.65 -20.26
N ASN A 74 0.17 -3.83 -19.36
CA ASN A 74 1.40 -4.55 -19.65
C ASN A 74 1.17 -6.03 -19.95
N LEU A 75 0.14 -6.63 -19.34
CA LEU A 75 -0.29 -8.00 -19.58
C LEU A 75 -1.22 -8.16 -20.79
N ARG A 76 -1.51 -7.06 -21.51
CA ARG A 76 -2.44 -7.00 -22.65
C ARG A 76 -3.86 -7.47 -22.29
N GLU A 77 -4.30 -7.24 -21.05
CA GLU A 77 -5.69 -7.49 -20.62
C GLU A 77 -6.65 -6.42 -21.19
N PRO A 78 -7.88 -6.77 -21.59
CA PRO A 78 -8.86 -5.81 -22.12
C PRO A 78 -9.68 -5.18 -20.98
N PHE A 79 -9.04 -4.36 -20.15
CA PHE A 79 -9.59 -3.91 -18.86
C PHE A 79 -10.26 -2.53 -18.87
N GLU A 80 -10.27 -1.84 -20.01
CA GLU A 80 -10.65 -0.43 -20.13
C GLU A 80 -12.04 -0.14 -19.54
N ASP A 81 -13.03 -0.97 -19.87
CA ASP A 81 -14.42 -0.84 -19.42
C ASP A 81 -14.70 -1.55 -18.09
N TRP A 82 -13.71 -2.22 -17.50
CA TRP A 82 -13.92 -2.98 -16.27
C TRP A 82 -14.04 -2.07 -15.05
N PRO A 83 -15.04 -2.28 -14.18
CA PRO A 83 -15.06 -1.65 -12.86
C PRO A 83 -13.87 -2.12 -12.02
N MET A 84 -13.53 -1.34 -10.98
CA MET A 84 -12.37 -1.64 -10.12
C MET A 84 -12.42 -3.06 -9.51
N ARG A 85 -13.61 -3.54 -9.11
CA ARG A 85 -13.76 -4.90 -8.55
C ARG A 85 -13.36 -5.98 -9.55
N ASP A 86 -13.69 -5.83 -10.83
CA ASP A 86 -13.34 -6.80 -11.87
C ASP A 86 -11.85 -6.78 -12.18
N ARG A 87 -11.23 -5.59 -12.17
CA ARG A 87 -9.75 -5.44 -12.27
C ARG A 87 -9.04 -6.18 -11.13
N LEU A 88 -9.52 -6.02 -9.90
CA LEU A 88 -8.99 -6.71 -8.72
C LEU A 88 -9.16 -8.22 -8.84
N ASN A 89 -10.36 -8.70 -9.20
CA ASN A 89 -10.63 -10.12 -9.40
C ASN A 89 -9.74 -10.73 -10.49
N ARG A 90 -9.45 -9.97 -11.57
CA ARG A 90 -8.53 -10.43 -12.61
C ARG A 90 -7.11 -10.55 -12.08
N LEU A 91 -6.62 -9.54 -11.38
CA LEU A 91 -5.27 -9.53 -10.79
C LEU A 91 -5.08 -10.61 -9.72
N GLU A 92 -6.14 -10.96 -8.98
CA GLU A 92 -6.14 -12.09 -8.05
C GLU A 92 -5.97 -13.42 -8.78
N LYS A 93 -6.74 -13.66 -9.86
CA LYS A 93 -6.56 -14.84 -10.71
C LYS A 93 -5.15 -14.93 -11.33
N LEU A 94 -4.53 -13.79 -11.58
CA LEU A 94 -3.15 -13.69 -12.09
C LEU A 94 -2.09 -13.77 -10.98
N GLY A 95 -2.50 -13.84 -9.72
CA GLY A 95 -1.63 -14.02 -8.55
C GLY A 95 -0.90 -12.76 -8.09
N TYR A 96 -1.41 -11.57 -8.41
CA TYR A 96 -0.81 -10.29 -8.01
C TYR A 96 -1.28 -9.82 -6.63
N LEU A 97 -2.50 -10.15 -6.23
CA LEU A 97 -3.10 -9.73 -4.96
C LEU A 97 -4.19 -10.70 -4.51
N ASP A 98 -4.63 -10.56 -3.27
CA ASP A 98 -5.88 -11.11 -2.76
C ASP A 98 -6.86 -9.95 -2.57
N VAL A 99 -8.07 -10.05 -3.13
CA VAL A 99 -8.97 -8.90 -3.21
C VAL A 99 -9.51 -8.52 -1.83
N GLU A 100 -9.81 -9.50 -0.99
CA GLU A 100 -10.37 -9.24 0.34
C GLU A 100 -9.35 -8.54 1.24
N ASN A 101 -8.08 -8.97 1.21
CA ASN A 101 -7.00 -8.28 1.89
C ASN A 101 -6.84 -6.84 1.40
N TRP A 102 -6.85 -6.63 0.08
CA TRP A 102 -6.76 -5.29 -0.51
C TRP A 102 -7.90 -4.38 -0.04
N LEU A 103 -9.14 -4.87 -0.06
CA LEU A 103 -10.31 -4.12 0.40
C LEU A 103 -10.26 -3.83 1.90
N ALA A 104 -9.83 -4.79 2.72
CA ALA A 104 -9.66 -4.62 4.16
C ALA A 104 -8.64 -3.51 4.48
N TRP A 105 -7.50 -3.46 3.77
CA TRP A 105 -6.51 -2.40 3.98
C TRP A 105 -7.01 -1.03 3.52
N ARG A 106 -7.86 -0.96 2.49
CA ARG A 106 -8.52 0.30 2.09
C ARG A 106 -9.49 0.78 3.15
N GLU A 107 -10.22 -0.12 3.80
CA GLU A 107 -11.10 0.22 4.91
C GLU A 107 -10.32 0.75 6.11
N VAL A 108 -9.19 0.10 6.47
CA VAL A 108 -8.27 0.60 7.51
C VAL A 108 -7.81 2.03 7.20
N ARG A 109 -7.38 2.29 5.96
CA ARG A 109 -6.99 3.64 5.53
C ARG A 109 -8.14 4.65 5.66
N ASN A 110 -9.34 4.27 5.24
CA ASN A 110 -10.51 5.16 5.34
C ASN A 110 -10.86 5.50 6.81
N ARG A 111 -10.62 4.57 7.74
CA ARG A 111 -10.81 4.82 9.18
C ARG A 111 -9.79 5.79 9.77
N LEU A 112 -8.59 5.93 9.19
CA LEU A 112 -7.61 6.93 9.65
C LEU A 112 -8.08 8.37 9.45
N ALA A 113 -8.96 8.62 8.47
CA ALA A 113 -9.53 9.94 8.23
C ALA A 113 -10.64 10.31 9.24
N HIS A 114 -11.08 9.36 10.07
CA HIS A 114 -12.11 9.62 11.07
C HIS A 114 -11.47 10.16 12.34
N GLU A 115 -11.94 11.34 12.78
CA GLU A 115 -11.58 11.90 14.07
C GLU A 115 -12.41 11.25 15.17
N TYR A 116 -11.74 10.69 16.19
CA TYR A 116 -12.39 10.13 17.39
C TYR A 116 -11.86 10.86 18.65
N PRO A 117 -12.28 12.13 18.89
CA PRO A 117 -11.65 12.99 19.90
C PRO A 117 -11.66 12.39 21.31
N ASP A 118 -12.74 11.73 21.69
CA ASP A 118 -12.97 11.22 23.05
C ASP A 118 -12.70 9.72 23.21
N GLN A 119 -12.06 9.07 22.23
CA GLN A 119 -11.84 7.62 22.24
C GLN A 119 -10.37 7.27 21.90
N PRO A 120 -9.41 7.52 22.82
CA PRO A 120 -7.99 7.30 22.57
C PRO A 120 -7.64 5.83 22.28
N GLU A 121 -8.35 4.87 22.88
CA GLU A 121 -8.16 3.44 22.62
C GLU A 121 -8.55 3.08 21.18
N VAL A 122 -9.63 3.67 20.67
CA VAL A 122 -10.08 3.47 19.28
C VAL A 122 -9.09 4.09 18.29
N ARG A 123 -8.59 5.30 18.59
CA ARG A 123 -7.52 5.94 17.79
C ARG A 123 -6.27 5.08 17.75
N PHE A 124 -5.84 4.57 18.90
CA PHE A 124 -4.67 3.70 18.98
C PHE A 124 -4.86 2.40 18.21
N ALA A 125 -6.01 1.75 18.37
CA ALA A 125 -6.32 0.52 17.63
C ALA A 125 -6.37 0.75 16.11
N ALA A 126 -6.96 1.86 15.66
CA ALA A 126 -6.97 2.23 14.24
C ALA A 126 -5.55 2.48 13.71
N LEU A 127 -4.71 3.14 14.50
CA LEU A 127 -3.31 3.38 14.17
C LEU A 127 -2.52 2.06 14.05
N MET A 128 -2.65 1.17 15.03
CA MET A 128 -1.96 -0.12 15.01
C MET A 128 -2.43 -0.99 13.83
N ALA A 129 -3.73 -0.98 13.53
CA ALA A 129 -4.27 -1.65 12.35
C ALA A 129 -3.70 -1.06 11.05
N ALA A 130 -3.50 0.25 10.97
CA ALA A 130 -2.87 0.89 9.81
C ALA A 130 -1.40 0.53 9.66
N ILE A 131 -0.65 0.46 10.76
CA ILE A 131 0.75 0.01 10.73
C ILE A 131 0.85 -1.43 10.22
N GLU A 132 -0.05 -2.31 10.65
CA GLU A 132 -0.08 -3.70 10.19
C GLU A 132 -0.50 -3.80 8.72
N ALA A 133 -1.53 -3.06 8.30
CA ALA A 133 -1.93 -2.96 6.90
C ALA A 133 -0.79 -2.40 6.02
N ALA A 134 0.01 -1.47 6.53
CA ALA A 134 1.17 -0.93 5.83
C ALA A 134 2.27 -1.98 5.63
N LYS A 135 2.56 -2.81 6.65
CA LYS A 135 3.48 -3.96 6.52
C LYS A 135 3.00 -4.93 5.45
N ALA A 136 1.71 -5.29 5.49
CA ALA A 136 1.13 -6.23 4.55
C ALA A 136 1.12 -5.68 3.11
N LEU A 137 0.78 -4.40 2.92
CA LEU A 137 0.84 -3.73 1.62
C LEU A 137 2.27 -3.65 1.08
N ALA A 138 3.25 -3.37 1.93
CA ALA A 138 4.66 -3.36 1.52
C ALA A 138 5.10 -4.74 1.00
N THR A 139 4.71 -5.81 1.67
CA THR A 139 4.96 -7.18 1.22
C THR A 139 4.24 -7.51 -0.08
N LEU A 140 2.95 -7.13 -0.20
CA LEU A 140 2.18 -7.29 -1.44
C LEU A 140 2.92 -6.63 -2.61
N TYR A 141 3.32 -5.36 -2.45
CA TYR A 141 3.97 -4.62 -3.53
C TYR A 141 5.32 -5.21 -3.91
N ARG A 142 6.15 -5.67 -2.96
CA ARG A 142 7.41 -6.38 -3.28
C ARG A 142 7.16 -7.63 -4.12
N ASN A 143 6.17 -8.44 -3.74
CA ASN A 143 5.82 -9.66 -4.47
C ASN A 143 5.30 -9.33 -5.88
N TRP A 144 4.46 -8.30 -5.99
CA TRP A 144 3.96 -7.79 -7.28
C TRP A 144 5.11 -7.35 -8.18
N ARG A 145 6.05 -6.57 -7.65
CA ARG A 145 7.21 -6.07 -8.38
C ARG A 145 8.11 -7.21 -8.88
N ALA A 146 8.45 -8.17 -8.02
CA ALA A 146 9.22 -9.35 -8.40
C ALA A 146 8.51 -10.18 -9.48
N ARG A 147 7.18 -10.29 -9.43
CA ARG A 147 6.39 -10.97 -10.46
C ARG A 147 6.45 -10.26 -11.81
N LEU A 148 6.45 -8.93 -11.84
CA LEU A 148 6.61 -8.16 -13.07
C LEU A 148 8.01 -8.32 -13.68
N GLU A 149 9.04 -8.50 -12.86
CA GLU A 149 10.42 -8.72 -13.33
C GLU A 149 10.62 -10.15 -13.90
N THR A 150 9.89 -11.12 -13.37
CA THR A 150 9.96 -12.54 -13.78
C THR A 150 8.98 -12.92 -14.89
N SER A 151 7.96 -12.10 -15.13
CA SER A 151 7.04 -12.24 -16.26
C SER A 151 7.51 -11.34 -17.40
N PRO A 152 8.36 -11.81 -18.33
CA PRO A 152 8.65 -11.03 -19.52
C PRO A 152 7.32 -10.84 -20.26
N GLY A 153 6.81 -9.61 -20.28
CA GLY A 153 5.62 -9.29 -21.07
C GLY A 153 5.92 -9.58 -22.53
N GLY A 154 5.42 -10.71 -23.03
CA GLY A 154 5.35 -11.09 -24.44
C GLY A 154 6.61 -10.77 -25.27
N ALA A 155 7.63 -11.61 -25.15
CA ALA A 155 8.50 -11.85 -26.30
C ALA A 155 7.69 -12.68 -27.31
N GLU A 156 6.90 -11.98 -28.12
CA GLU A 156 6.42 -12.32 -29.47
C GLU A 156 5.52 -11.19 -30.01
#